data_AF-A0AAV6HY33-F1
#
_entry.id   AF-A0AAV6HY33-F1
#
_cell.length_a   1.000
_cell.length_b   1.000
_cell.length_c   1.000
_cell.angle_alpha   90.00
_cell.angle_beta   90.00
_cell.angle_gamma   90.00
#
_symmetry.space_group_name_H-M   'P 1'
#
loop_
_entity.id
_entity.type
_entity.pdbx_description
1 polymer ?
#
loop_
_entity_poly.entity_id
_entity_poly.type
_entity_poly.pdbx_seq_one_letter_code
_entity_poly.pdbx_strand_id
1 'polypeptide(L)'
;MNVQGKISNEEGLISLGPWGGKDGVYWAYKANEPIMQISICYGEAINSILFQSKSYDGLVIGRSKKFGGTGGRMETFCIDSSVEQLSSINVTFGDYNGQVAIISLCFYTNLKKIYGPFGTILGASSVSIPIEDGVIVGFHGRGGTYLTAIGIFVAPKVNNLPSSEKKFNSLHSIQDPDYAPTQLEENAWRLRFCCDDTNVHFQDSRYANY
;
A
#
# COMPACT_ATOMS: atom_id res chain seq x y z
N MET A 1 -0.62 6.18 -14.73
CA MET A 1 -1.45 6.11 -13.49
C MET A 1 -0.86 7.02 -12.43
N ASN A 2 -1.67 7.88 -11.82
CA ASN A 2 -1.23 8.82 -10.78
C ASN A 2 -1.19 8.08 -9.44
N VAL A 3 -0.01 7.80 -8.87
CA VAL A 3 0.09 7.27 -7.51
C VAL A 3 -0.01 8.44 -6.55
N GLN A 4 -1.23 8.83 -6.19
CA GLN A 4 -1.45 9.84 -5.16
C GLN A 4 -1.32 9.19 -3.78
N GLY A 5 -0.17 9.41 -3.13
CA GLY A 5 -0.03 9.15 -1.71
C GLY A 5 -0.77 10.24 -0.93
N LYS A 6 -1.77 9.86 -0.14
CA LYS A 6 -2.43 10.79 0.79
C LYS A 6 -1.88 10.52 2.19
N ILE A 7 -1.29 11.55 2.81
CA ILE A 7 -0.94 11.51 4.23
C ILE A 7 -2.26 11.68 4.99
N SER A 8 -2.69 10.67 5.75
CA SER A 8 -3.84 10.79 6.66
C SER A 8 -3.35 11.20 8.04
N ASN A 9 -4.01 12.19 8.66
CA ASN A 9 -3.69 12.78 9.97
C ASN A 9 -3.85 11.83 11.19
N GLU A 10 -3.68 10.52 11.01
CA GLU A 10 -3.67 9.53 12.08
C GLU A 10 -2.42 8.66 11.90
N GLU A 11 -1.45 8.87 12.79
CA GLU A 11 -0.28 8.02 13.08
C GLU A 11 0.79 7.84 11.99
N GLY A 12 1.09 8.86 11.17
CA GLY A 12 2.27 8.82 10.29
C GLY A 12 2.26 7.70 9.23
N LEU A 13 1.09 7.11 8.96
CA LEU A 13 0.90 6.08 7.95
C LEU A 13 0.73 6.70 6.57
N ILE A 14 1.38 6.10 5.57
CA ILE A 14 1.23 6.47 4.16
C ILE A 14 0.17 5.55 3.53
N SER A 15 -0.86 6.12 2.92
CA SER A 15 -1.84 5.38 2.12
C SER A 15 -1.44 5.44 0.65
N LEU A 16 -1.33 4.28 0.00
CA LEU A 16 -1.04 4.15 -1.42
C LEU A 16 -2.19 3.43 -2.14
N GLY A 17 -2.61 3.98 -3.29
CA GLY A 17 -3.75 3.50 -4.06
C GLY A 17 -5.07 4.11 -3.60
N PRO A 18 -6.22 3.40 -3.72
CA PRO A 18 -6.34 2.05 -4.25
C PRO A 18 -6.23 2.01 -5.79
N TRP A 19 -5.69 0.92 -6.32
CA TRP A 19 -5.66 0.62 -7.76
C TRP A 19 -6.84 -0.28 -8.11
N GLY A 20 -7.50 -0.04 -9.24
CA GLY A 20 -8.69 -0.76 -9.67
C GLY A 20 -9.84 0.15 -10.09
N GLY A 21 -11.06 -0.36 -9.95
CA GLY A 21 -12.30 0.32 -10.28
C GLY A 21 -12.81 1.29 -9.20
N LYS A 22 -13.79 2.13 -9.56
CA LYS A 22 -14.42 3.10 -8.66
C LYS A 22 -15.71 2.59 -7.99
N ASP A 23 -16.22 1.44 -8.42
CA ASP A 23 -17.49 0.89 -7.97
C ASP A 23 -17.34 0.07 -6.67
N GLY A 24 -18.46 -0.45 -6.14
CA GLY A 24 -18.47 -1.24 -4.91
C GLY A 24 -18.39 -0.42 -3.63
N VAL A 25 -18.34 -1.10 -2.49
CA VAL A 25 -18.32 -0.48 -1.14
C VAL A 25 -16.88 -0.32 -0.68
N TYR A 26 -16.53 0.88 -0.20
CA TYR A 26 -15.23 1.15 0.38
C TYR A 26 -15.01 0.34 1.66
N TRP A 27 -13.79 -0.14 1.85
CA TRP A 27 -13.36 -0.80 3.08
C TRP A 27 -11.92 -0.43 3.41
N ALA A 28 -11.60 -0.48 4.70
CA ALA A 28 -10.25 -0.32 5.22
C ALA A 28 -10.05 -1.26 6.41
N TYR A 29 -8.86 -1.80 6.51
CA TYR A 29 -8.40 -2.60 7.63
C TYR A 29 -6.96 -2.21 7.94
N LYS A 30 -6.78 -1.57 9.10
CA LYS A 30 -5.47 -1.35 9.72
C LYS A 30 -5.38 -2.36 10.86
N ALA A 31 -4.34 -3.19 10.86
CA ALA A 31 -4.19 -4.20 11.90
C ALA A 31 -3.53 -3.56 13.13
N ASN A 32 -4.05 -3.86 14.33
CA ASN A 32 -3.40 -3.44 15.58
C ASN A 32 -2.14 -4.28 15.86
N GLU A 33 -2.09 -5.49 15.30
CA GLU A 33 -1.00 -6.46 15.39
C GLU A 33 -0.56 -6.85 13.98
N PRO A 34 0.70 -7.29 13.76
CA PRO A 34 1.18 -7.68 12.44
C PRO A 34 0.23 -8.63 11.70
N ILE A 35 0.02 -8.39 10.40
CA ILE A 35 -0.78 -9.30 9.56
C ILE A 35 0.05 -10.56 9.33
N MET A 36 -0.41 -11.68 9.89
CA MET A 36 0.29 -12.96 9.83
C MET A 36 -0.34 -13.97 8.87
N GLN A 37 -1.58 -13.71 8.43
CA GLN A 37 -2.24 -14.60 7.49
C GLN A 37 -3.14 -13.80 6.56
N ILE A 38 -3.05 -14.12 5.27
CA ILE A 38 -3.91 -13.55 4.23
C ILE A 38 -4.62 -14.70 3.52
N SER A 39 -5.95 -14.63 3.48
CA SER A 39 -6.80 -15.57 2.76
C SER A 39 -7.42 -14.86 1.56
N ILE A 40 -7.31 -15.46 0.39
CA ILE A 40 -7.75 -14.87 -0.89
C ILE A 40 -8.68 -15.88 -1.56
N CYS A 41 -9.88 -15.43 -1.91
CA CYS A 41 -10.78 -16.19 -2.77
C CYS A 41 -10.65 -15.69 -4.20
N TYR A 42 -10.36 -16.57 -5.15
CA TYR A 42 -10.14 -16.18 -6.54
C TYR A 42 -10.50 -17.28 -7.54
N GLY A 43 -10.78 -16.85 -8.77
CA GLY A 43 -10.89 -17.69 -9.96
C GLY A 43 -9.99 -17.09 -11.04
N GLU A 44 -10.60 -16.57 -12.12
CA GLU A 44 -9.89 -15.72 -13.09
C GLU A 44 -9.65 -14.31 -12.54
N ALA A 45 -10.55 -13.82 -11.69
CA ALA A 45 -10.43 -12.57 -10.95
C ALA A 45 -10.43 -12.82 -9.43
N ILE A 46 -10.01 -11.82 -8.66
CA ILE A 46 -10.05 -11.86 -7.20
C ILE A 46 -11.48 -11.59 -6.73
N ASN A 47 -12.09 -12.59 -6.08
CA ASN A 47 -13.42 -12.45 -5.50
C ASN A 47 -13.38 -11.72 -4.18
N SER A 48 -12.49 -12.11 -3.27
CA SER A 48 -12.41 -11.51 -1.94
C SER A 48 -11.09 -11.71 -1.23
N ILE A 49 -10.82 -10.89 -0.21
CA ILE A 49 -9.65 -10.97 0.65
C ILE A 49 -10.04 -10.87 2.13
N LEU A 50 -9.27 -11.54 2.99
CA LEU A 50 -9.42 -11.52 4.46
C LEU A 50 -8.04 -11.56 5.11
N PHE A 51 -7.90 -10.83 6.21
CA PHE A 51 -6.65 -10.69 6.95
C PHE A 51 -6.81 -11.20 8.39
N GLN A 52 -5.76 -11.84 8.92
CA GLN A 52 -5.70 -12.22 10.32
C GLN A 52 -4.33 -11.92 10.93
N SER A 53 -4.37 -11.59 12.22
CA SER A 53 -3.22 -11.53 13.11
C SER A 53 -3.34 -12.71 14.08
N LYS A 54 -2.22 -13.36 14.37
CA LYS A 54 -2.14 -14.46 15.33
C LYS A 54 -1.19 -14.11 16.46
N SER A 55 -1.36 -14.71 17.62
CA SER A 55 -0.34 -14.73 18.66
C SER A 55 0.73 -15.76 18.33
N TYR A 56 1.83 -15.74 19.09
CA TYR A 56 2.96 -16.68 18.95
C TYR A 56 2.56 -18.16 19.10
N ASP A 57 1.51 -18.46 19.88
CA ASP A 57 0.92 -19.79 20.05
C ASP A 57 -0.08 -20.19 18.94
N GLY A 58 -0.27 -19.31 17.94
CA GLY A 58 -1.12 -19.54 16.77
C GLY A 58 -2.59 -19.20 16.96
N LEU A 59 -3.01 -18.68 18.12
CA LEU A 59 -4.39 -18.23 18.34
C LEU A 59 -4.70 -16.98 17.50
N VAL A 60 -5.90 -16.90 16.94
CA VAL A 60 -6.35 -15.71 16.18
C VAL A 60 -6.68 -14.59 17.17
N ILE A 61 -5.88 -13.53 17.17
CA ILE A 61 -6.05 -12.35 18.04
C ILE A 61 -6.59 -11.12 17.28
N GLY A 62 -6.51 -11.14 15.96
CA GLY A 62 -7.08 -10.11 15.09
C GLY A 62 -7.63 -10.71 13.81
N ARG A 63 -8.79 -10.23 13.35
CA ARG A 63 -9.41 -10.70 12.11
C ARG A 63 -10.23 -9.58 11.47
N SER A 64 -9.98 -9.34 10.17
CA SER A 64 -10.81 -8.45 9.39
C SER A 64 -12.14 -9.10 9.00
N LYS A 65 -13.11 -8.28 8.56
CA LYS A 65 -14.20 -8.79 7.72
C LYS A 65 -13.61 -9.35 6.42
N LYS A 66 -14.37 -10.21 5.73
CA LYS A 66 -14.05 -10.59 4.35
C LYS A 66 -14.50 -9.46 3.43
N PHE A 67 -13.61 -8.99 2.57
CA PHE A 67 -13.87 -7.88 1.65
C PHE A 67 -14.00 -8.39 0.22
N GLY A 68 -15.13 -8.13 -0.44
CA GLY A 68 -15.48 -8.68 -1.75
C GLY A 68 -16.58 -9.75 -1.65
N GLY A 69 -16.67 -10.60 -2.67
CA GLY A 69 -17.78 -11.54 -2.86
C GLY A 69 -17.60 -12.91 -2.21
N THR A 70 -18.43 -13.86 -2.65
CA THR A 70 -18.50 -15.23 -2.10
C THR A 70 -17.94 -16.31 -3.03
N GLY A 71 -17.61 -15.96 -4.28
CA GLY A 71 -17.09 -16.91 -5.26
C GLY A 71 -15.60 -17.21 -5.12
N GLY A 72 -15.09 -18.04 -6.03
CA GLY A 72 -13.68 -18.40 -6.12
C GLY A 72 -13.26 -19.50 -5.14
N ARG A 73 -12.11 -20.13 -5.42
CA ARG A 73 -11.45 -21.04 -4.48
C ARG A 73 -10.67 -20.22 -3.46
N MET A 74 -10.63 -20.66 -2.22
CA MET A 74 -9.85 -20.00 -1.18
C MET A 74 -8.45 -20.59 -1.11
N GLU A 75 -7.45 -19.72 -1.13
CA GLU A 75 -6.07 -20.05 -0.77
C GLU A 75 -5.63 -19.16 0.38
N THR A 76 -4.68 -19.64 1.17
CA THR A 76 -4.22 -18.95 2.37
C THR A 76 -2.73 -19.15 2.50
N PHE A 77 -2.02 -18.06 2.79
CA PHE A 77 -0.61 -18.11 3.15
C PHE A 77 -0.37 -17.41 4.48
N CYS A 78 0.66 -17.89 5.19
CA CYS A 78 1.08 -17.38 6.47
C CYS A 78 2.41 -16.63 6.32
N ILE A 79 2.57 -15.59 7.13
CA ILE A 79 3.75 -14.74 7.22
C ILE A 79 4.29 -14.90 8.63
N ASP A 80 5.56 -15.29 8.75
CA ASP A 80 6.22 -15.38 10.04
C ASP A 80 6.67 -13.99 10.49
N SER A 81 5.82 -13.29 11.25
CA SER A 81 6.07 -11.91 11.68
C SER A 81 7.31 -11.73 12.56
N SER A 82 7.98 -12.81 12.99
CA SER A 82 9.25 -12.72 13.71
C SER A 82 10.44 -12.36 12.81
N VAL A 83 10.36 -12.68 11.51
CA VAL A 83 11.46 -12.48 10.53
C VAL A 83 10.99 -11.96 9.17
N GLU A 84 9.70 -12.10 8.87
CA GLU A 84 9.07 -11.81 7.58
C GLU A 84 8.02 -10.70 7.72
N GLN A 85 8.07 -9.73 6.81
CA GLN A 85 7.19 -8.57 6.76
C GLN A 85 6.80 -8.29 5.31
N LEU A 86 5.53 -7.93 5.10
CA LEU A 86 5.05 -7.49 3.79
C LEU A 86 5.74 -6.19 3.38
N SER A 87 6.39 -6.23 2.22
CA SER A 87 7.17 -5.11 1.67
C SER A 87 6.60 -4.59 0.35
N SER A 88 5.76 -5.35 -0.35
CA SER A 88 5.15 -4.89 -1.59
C SER A 88 3.94 -5.73 -1.98
N ILE A 89 3.15 -5.18 -2.89
CA ILE A 89 2.18 -5.93 -3.67
C ILE A 89 2.35 -5.63 -5.16
N ASN A 90 2.08 -6.63 -5.98
CA ASN A 90 1.79 -6.44 -7.40
C ASN A 90 0.30 -6.64 -7.63
N VAL A 91 -0.34 -5.65 -8.25
CA VAL A 91 -1.78 -5.63 -8.50
C VAL A 91 -2.02 -5.54 -9.99
N THR A 92 -2.81 -6.47 -10.52
CA THR A 92 -3.31 -6.40 -11.89
C THR A 92 -4.82 -6.20 -11.87
N PHE A 93 -5.35 -5.26 -12.65
CA PHE A 93 -6.78 -4.98 -12.72
C PHE A 93 -7.24 -4.66 -14.14
N GLY A 94 -8.52 -4.93 -14.43
CA GLY A 94 -9.09 -4.78 -15.77
C GLY A 94 -10.59 -5.06 -15.79
N ASP A 95 -11.19 -5.01 -16.98
CA ASP A 95 -12.58 -5.43 -17.16
C ASP A 95 -12.73 -6.93 -16.91
N TYR A 96 -13.71 -7.28 -16.08
CA TYR A 96 -14.12 -8.65 -15.83
C TYR A 96 -15.64 -8.69 -15.72
N ASN A 97 -16.30 -9.36 -16.67
CA ASN A 97 -17.76 -9.43 -16.75
C ASN A 97 -18.44 -8.04 -16.80
N GLY A 98 -17.86 -7.08 -17.52
CA GLY A 98 -18.43 -5.74 -17.71
C GLY A 98 -18.25 -4.79 -16.52
N GLN A 99 -17.40 -5.14 -15.56
CA GLN A 99 -17.00 -4.28 -14.46
C GLN A 99 -15.50 -4.35 -14.21
N VAL A 100 -14.88 -3.25 -13.77
CA VAL A 100 -13.46 -3.29 -13.39
C VAL A 100 -13.29 -4.09 -12.10
N ALA A 101 -12.38 -5.06 -12.12
CA ALA A 101 -12.02 -5.89 -10.96
C ALA A 101 -10.51 -6.06 -10.86
N ILE A 102 -10.04 -6.41 -9.66
CA ILE A 102 -8.69 -6.94 -9.46
C ILE A 102 -8.65 -8.32 -10.09
N ILE A 103 -7.79 -8.48 -11.09
CA ILE A 103 -7.62 -9.75 -11.82
C ILE A 103 -6.58 -10.62 -11.11
N SER A 104 -5.44 -10.05 -10.70
CA SER A 104 -4.43 -10.81 -9.97
C SER A 104 -3.70 -10.02 -8.89
N LEU A 105 -3.21 -10.77 -7.88
CA LEU A 105 -2.39 -10.25 -6.79
C LEU A 105 -1.15 -11.10 -6.55
N CYS A 106 -0.02 -10.43 -6.33
CA CYS A 106 1.16 -11.01 -5.69
C CYS A 106 1.52 -10.19 -4.45
N PHE A 107 2.00 -10.86 -3.41
CA PHE A 107 2.52 -10.23 -2.20
C PHE A 107 4.00 -10.55 -2.08
N TYR A 108 4.79 -9.55 -1.71
CA TYR A 108 6.23 -9.67 -1.55
C TYR A 108 6.61 -9.36 -0.11
N THR A 109 7.69 -9.98 0.35
CA THR A 109 8.22 -9.76 1.69
C THR A 109 9.67 -9.29 1.66
N ASN A 110 10.14 -8.75 2.78
CA ASN A 110 11.54 -8.38 3.00
C ASN A 110 12.54 -9.55 2.76
N LEU A 111 12.06 -10.80 2.82
CA LEU A 111 12.85 -12.00 2.54
C LEU A 111 12.86 -12.39 1.05
N LYS A 112 12.41 -11.51 0.16
CA LYS A 112 12.27 -11.76 -1.30
C LYS A 112 11.35 -12.93 -1.64
N LYS A 113 10.51 -13.36 -0.69
CA LYS A 113 9.48 -14.37 -0.93
C LYS A 113 8.30 -13.73 -1.67
N ILE A 114 7.70 -14.51 -2.56
CA ILE A 114 6.54 -14.11 -3.35
C ILE A 114 5.40 -15.07 -3.03
N TYR A 115 4.24 -14.52 -2.70
CA TYR A 115 2.98 -15.25 -2.56
C TYR A 115 2.05 -14.88 -3.71
N GLY A 116 1.64 -15.87 -4.49
CA GLY A 116 0.88 -15.70 -5.72
C GLY A 116 1.68 -16.10 -6.98
N PRO A 117 1.22 -15.73 -8.18
CA PRO A 117 0.02 -14.93 -8.44
C PRO A 117 -1.26 -15.65 -8.04
N PHE A 118 -2.16 -14.93 -7.39
CA PHE A 118 -3.55 -15.32 -7.24
C PHE A 118 -4.34 -14.66 -8.37
N GLY A 119 -5.15 -15.42 -9.10
CA GLY A 119 -5.87 -14.95 -10.30
C GLY A 119 -5.09 -15.12 -11.61
N THR A 120 -5.55 -14.48 -12.69
CA THR A 120 -4.97 -14.61 -14.04
C THR A 120 -4.23 -13.32 -14.47
N ILE A 121 -3.07 -13.42 -15.12
CA ILE A 121 -2.22 -12.24 -15.43
C ILE A 121 -2.47 -11.67 -16.85
N LEU A 122 -3.26 -12.33 -17.70
CA LEU A 122 -3.35 -11.98 -19.12
C LEU A 122 -4.06 -10.64 -19.39
N GLY A 123 -3.39 -9.72 -20.10
CA GLY A 123 -4.01 -8.58 -20.79
C GLY A 123 -4.41 -7.39 -19.92
N ALA A 124 -3.95 -7.28 -18.67
CA ALA A 124 -4.42 -6.28 -17.72
C ALA A 124 -3.29 -5.38 -17.17
N SER A 125 -3.66 -4.18 -16.72
CA SER A 125 -2.70 -3.19 -16.21
C SER A 125 -2.13 -3.62 -14.87
N SER A 126 -0.81 -3.55 -14.71
CA SER A 126 -0.12 -3.93 -13.48
C SER A 126 0.49 -2.73 -12.76
N VAL A 127 0.53 -2.80 -11.43
CA VAL A 127 1.21 -1.84 -10.57
C VAL A 127 2.08 -2.60 -9.58
N SER A 128 3.35 -2.24 -9.51
CA SER A 128 4.33 -2.77 -8.54
C SER A 128 4.91 -1.62 -7.72
N ILE A 129 5.09 -1.83 -6.42
CA ILE A 129 5.42 -0.75 -5.47
C ILE A 129 6.61 -1.17 -4.62
N PRO A 130 7.85 -0.76 -4.96
CA PRO A 130 8.98 -1.03 -4.10
C PRO A 130 8.86 -0.20 -2.81
N ILE A 131 8.83 -0.85 -1.64
CA ILE A 131 8.92 -0.20 -0.33
C ILE A 131 10.25 -0.62 0.30
N GLU A 132 11.22 0.29 0.33
CA GLU A 132 12.55 -0.01 0.89
C GLU A 132 12.54 0.06 2.44
N ASP A 133 11.96 1.13 3.00
CA ASP A 133 12.00 1.45 4.43
C ASP A 133 10.64 1.45 5.14
N GLY A 134 9.68 0.69 4.62
CA GLY A 134 8.33 0.61 5.17
C GLY A 134 7.82 -0.82 5.29
N VAL A 135 6.75 -0.97 6.07
CA VAL A 135 6.03 -2.22 6.29
C VAL A 135 4.56 -2.00 5.96
N ILE A 136 3.97 -2.92 5.21
CA ILE A 136 2.52 -2.91 4.99
C ILE A 136 1.83 -3.36 6.28
N VAL A 137 1.11 -2.44 6.92
CA VAL A 137 0.40 -2.64 8.19
C VAL A 137 -1.12 -2.72 8.03
N GLY A 138 -1.60 -2.50 6.81
CA GLY A 138 -3.01 -2.54 6.52
C GLY A 138 -3.31 -2.44 5.04
N PHE A 139 -4.58 -2.63 4.72
CA PHE A 139 -5.12 -2.60 3.38
C PHE A 139 -6.40 -1.78 3.35
N HIS A 140 -6.68 -1.18 2.21
CA HIS A 140 -7.97 -0.56 1.93
C HIS A 140 -8.38 -0.86 0.50
N GLY A 141 -9.61 -0.56 0.13
CA GLY A 141 -10.07 -0.86 -1.21
C GLY A 141 -11.56 -0.69 -1.39
N ARG A 142 -12.06 -1.33 -2.44
CA ARG A 142 -13.49 -1.39 -2.76
C ARG A 142 -13.88 -2.81 -3.12
N GLY A 143 -15.09 -3.23 -2.74
CA GLY A 143 -15.56 -4.59 -2.99
C GLY A 143 -17.06 -4.68 -3.18
N GLY A 144 -17.47 -5.66 -3.98
CA GLY A 144 -18.86 -6.07 -4.21
C GLY A 144 -18.88 -7.55 -4.54
N THR A 145 -19.36 -7.93 -5.72
CA THR A 145 -19.25 -9.31 -6.23
C THR A 145 -17.80 -9.78 -6.38
N TYR A 146 -16.90 -8.87 -6.74
CA TYR A 146 -15.46 -9.07 -6.82
C TYR A 146 -14.74 -8.03 -5.96
N LEU A 147 -13.43 -8.22 -5.77
CA LEU A 147 -12.58 -7.17 -5.27
C LEU A 147 -12.38 -6.16 -6.40
N THR A 148 -12.90 -4.94 -6.22
CA THR A 148 -12.94 -3.92 -7.27
C THR A 148 -11.65 -3.11 -7.30
N ALA A 149 -11.13 -2.76 -6.13
CA ALA A 149 -9.88 -2.01 -5.98
C ALA A 149 -9.18 -2.38 -4.68
N ILE A 150 -7.85 -2.23 -4.64
CA ILE A 150 -7.03 -2.49 -3.46
C ILE A 150 -5.90 -1.46 -3.34
N GLY A 151 -5.61 -1.06 -2.11
CA GLY A 151 -4.53 -0.17 -1.70
C GLY A 151 -3.93 -0.64 -0.39
N ILE A 152 -2.85 0.00 0.03
CA ILE A 152 -2.05 -0.40 1.19
C ILE A 152 -1.83 0.79 2.13
N PHE A 153 -1.77 0.47 3.43
CA PHE A 153 -1.25 1.37 4.46
C PHE A 153 0.16 0.94 4.81
N VAL A 154 1.10 1.88 4.73
CA VAL A 154 2.53 1.66 4.96
C VAL A 154 2.96 2.46 6.18
N ALA A 155 3.57 1.78 7.14
CA ALA A 155 4.26 2.40 8.27
C ALA A 155 5.76 2.45 7.98
N PRO A 156 6.50 3.49 8.43
CA PRO A 156 7.96 3.46 8.43
C PRO A 156 8.46 2.31 9.32
N LYS A 157 9.53 1.63 8.91
CA LYS A 157 10.22 0.69 9.80
C LYS A 157 10.78 1.46 10.98
N VAL A 158 10.36 1.12 12.20
CA VAL A 158 11.03 1.59 13.42
C VAL A 158 12.36 0.85 13.51
N ASN A 159 13.38 1.41 12.89
CA ASN A 159 14.75 1.01 13.20
C ASN A 159 15.00 1.47 14.63
N ASN A 160 15.53 0.60 15.51
CA ASN A 160 16.14 1.01 16.78
C ASN A 160 17.43 1.83 16.51
N LEU A 161 17.28 2.95 15.83
CA LEU A 161 18.27 4.01 15.74
C LEU A 161 17.94 4.98 16.88
N PRO A 162 18.91 5.36 17.71
CA PRO A 162 18.70 6.40 18.70
C PRO A 162 18.18 7.62 17.98
N SER A 163 17.15 8.24 18.56
CA SER A 163 16.57 9.52 18.17
C SER A 163 17.67 10.54 17.91
N SER A 164 18.17 10.54 16.69
CA SER A 164 18.98 11.57 16.11
C SER A 164 18.26 11.87 14.83
N GLU A 165 17.53 12.99 14.85
CA GLU A 165 17.11 13.67 13.64
C GLU A 165 18.26 13.56 12.64
N LYS A 166 18.05 12.83 11.55
CA LYS A 166 18.93 12.97 10.39
C LYS A 166 18.65 14.37 9.85
N LYS A 167 19.36 15.36 10.40
CA LYS A 167 19.56 16.64 9.75
C LYS A 167 20.11 16.32 8.38
N PHE A 168 19.30 16.56 7.36
CA PHE A 168 19.77 16.60 5.98
C PHE A 168 20.80 17.72 5.95
N ASN A 169 22.09 17.37 5.94
CA ASN A 169 23.14 18.35 5.79
C ASN A 169 23.00 18.95 4.40
N SER A 170 22.44 20.16 4.36
CA SER A 170 22.49 21.07 3.23
C SER A 170 23.95 21.13 2.75
N LEU A 171 24.19 20.62 1.54
CA LEU A 171 25.44 20.87 0.84
C LEU A 171 25.33 22.26 0.18
N HIS A 172 26.30 23.08 0.53
CA HIS A 172 26.53 24.47 0.14
C HIS A 172 25.63 25.54 0.76
N SER A 173 26.12 26.03 1.89
CA SER A 173 25.89 27.36 2.43
C SER A 173 26.24 28.46 1.41
N ILE A 174 25.23 29.21 0.96
CA ILE A 174 25.37 30.64 0.72
C ILE A 174 24.49 31.29 1.79
N GLN A 175 25.13 31.94 2.78
CA GLN A 175 24.42 32.70 3.81
C GLN A 175 23.90 33.98 3.18
N ASP A 176 22.58 34.11 3.09
CA ASP A 176 21.91 35.39 2.87
C ASP A 176 21.68 36.04 4.25
N PRO A 177 22.19 37.26 4.52
CA PRO A 177 22.21 37.84 5.87
C PRO A 177 20.85 38.20 6.47
N ASP A 178 19.76 38.16 5.71
CA ASP A 178 18.48 38.74 6.12
C ASP A 178 17.36 37.73 6.46
N TYR A 179 17.65 36.43 6.56
CA TYR A 179 16.62 35.44 6.87
C TYR A 179 16.44 35.21 8.38
N ALA A 180 15.47 35.93 8.98
CA ALA A 180 14.94 35.61 10.31
C ALA A 180 13.88 34.48 10.20
N PRO A 181 13.89 33.44 11.07
CA PRO A 181 12.92 32.37 11.00
C PRO A 181 11.62 32.79 11.69
N THR A 182 10.57 33.05 10.91
CA THR A 182 9.19 33.14 11.44
C THR A 182 8.49 31.79 11.34
N GLN A 183 8.10 31.28 12.52
CA GLN A 183 6.95 30.42 12.88
C GLN A 183 6.55 29.28 11.92
N LEU A 184 6.39 28.07 12.49
CA LEU A 184 5.83 26.89 11.81
C LEU A 184 4.40 27.20 11.31
N GLU A 185 4.26 27.47 10.03
CA GLU A 185 2.97 27.31 9.32
C GLU A 185 3.01 26.04 8.47
N GLU A 186 1.85 25.44 8.24
CA GLU A 186 1.68 24.09 7.71
C GLU A 186 2.24 23.95 6.29
N ASN A 187 3.47 23.44 6.19
CA ASN A 187 4.22 23.37 4.94
C ASN A 187 4.08 22.01 4.25
N ALA A 188 3.73 22.00 2.95
CA ALA A 188 3.64 20.78 2.15
C ALA A 188 4.42 20.89 0.84
N TRP A 189 5.21 19.85 0.54
CA TRP A 189 5.88 19.70 -0.75
C TRP A 189 4.87 19.30 -1.82
N ARG A 190 4.83 20.04 -2.93
CA ARG A 190 4.08 19.66 -4.13
C ARG A 190 5.03 19.01 -5.13
N LEU A 191 4.83 17.72 -5.37
CA LEU A 191 5.51 16.97 -6.42
C LEU A 191 4.63 16.95 -7.68
N ARG A 192 5.24 17.23 -8.84
CA ARG A 192 4.61 17.10 -10.15
C ARG A 192 5.23 15.95 -10.93
N PHE A 193 4.35 15.13 -11.48
CA PHE A 193 4.69 14.04 -12.38
C PHE A 193 3.90 14.20 -13.67
N CYS A 194 4.50 13.81 -14.80
CA CYS A 194 3.77 13.57 -16.04
C CYS A 194 3.75 12.07 -16.35
N CYS A 195 2.81 11.61 -17.16
CA CYS A 195 2.79 10.22 -17.61
C CYS A 195 2.56 10.14 -19.11
N ASP A 196 3.17 9.13 -19.73
CA ASP A 196 2.78 8.60 -21.03
C ASP A 196 2.06 7.24 -20.85
N ASP A 197 1.75 6.57 -21.96
CA ASP A 197 1.00 5.30 -21.97
C ASP A 197 1.71 4.16 -21.21
N THR A 198 3.00 4.32 -20.89
CA THR A 198 3.84 3.25 -20.33
C THR A 198 4.57 3.64 -19.05
N ASN A 199 4.82 4.93 -18.80
CA ASN A 199 5.68 5.40 -17.71
C ASN A 199 5.16 6.67 -17.04
N VAL A 200 5.63 6.88 -15.80
CA VAL A 200 5.45 8.13 -15.04
C VAL A 200 6.83 8.79 -14.88
N HIS A 201 6.96 10.03 -15.31
CA HIS A 201 8.17 10.83 -15.18
C HIS A 201 7.99 11.90 -14.10
N PHE A 202 8.94 12.00 -13.18
CA PHE A 202 9.03 13.14 -12.28
C PHE A 202 9.39 14.40 -13.08
N GLN A 203 8.65 15.48 -12.85
CA GLN A 203 8.95 16.77 -13.48
C GLN A 203 9.70 17.67 -12.50
N ASP A 204 9.08 17.96 -11.36
CA ASP A 204 9.57 19.01 -10.46
C ASP A 204 8.89 18.91 -9.09
N SER A 205 9.56 19.45 -8.07
CA SER A 205 9.05 19.62 -6.72
C SER A 205 9.17 21.07 -6.31
N ARG A 206 8.08 21.66 -5.82
CA ARG A 206 8.12 23.02 -5.27
C ARG A 206 7.54 23.09 -3.88
N TYR A 207 8.14 23.96 -3.08
CA TYR A 207 7.60 24.37 -1.80
C TYR A 207 6.34 25.22 -2.04
N ALA A 208 5.24 24.89 -1.36
CA ALA A 208 4.01 25.67 -1.44
C ALA A 208 3.61 26.08 -0.03
N ASN A 209 3.60 27.40 0.20
CA ASN A 209 2.99 28.00 1.37
C ASN A 209 1.49 28.18 1.05
N TYR A 210 0.62 27.77 1.97
CA TYR A 210 -0.82 28.03 1.88
C TYR A 210 -1.14 29.42 2.42
#